data_AF-Q0JQI6-F1
#
_entry.id   AF-Q0JQI6-F1
#
_cell.length_a   1.000
_cell.length_b   1.000
_cell.length_c   1.000
_cell.angle_alpha   90.00
_cell.angle_beta   90.00
_cell.angle_gamma   90.00
#
_symmetry.space_group_name_H-M   'P 1'
#
loop_
_entity.id
_entity.type
_entity.pdbx_description
1 polymer ?
#
loop_
_entity_poly.entity_id
_entity_poly.type
_entity_poly.pdbx_seq_one_letter_code
_entity_poly.pdbx_strand_id
1 'polypeptide(L)' 'MLVCGIKTWAPILPVKRAVLDFSSPNIAKEMHVGHIRSTIIGDTLAHMFEFTNVEVLRRNHVGDWGTQVLNLNVLIFKQF' A
#
# COMPACT_ATOMS: atom_id res chain seq x y z
N MET A 1 4.40 24.58 25.35
CA MET A 1 4.70 23.69 24.20
C MET A 1 3.73 22.50 24.29
N LEU A 2 2.84 22.33 23.29
CA LEU A 2 1.76 21.32 23.20
C LEU A 2 0.83 21.16 24.42
N VAL A 3 0.07 22.21 24.75
CA VAL A 3 -0.88 22.19 25.89
C VAL A 3 -2.14 21.34 25.60
N CYS A 4 -2.49 21.13 24.33
CA CYS A 4 -3.75 20.48 23.92
C CYS A 4 -3.57 19.15 23.14
N GLY A 5 -2.34 18.61 23.07
CA GLY A 5 -2.03 17.39 22.30
C GLY A 5 -2.05 17.58 20.78
N ILE A 6 -1.21 16.82 20.06
CA ILE A 6 -0.99 17.02 18.62
C ILE A 6 -2.24 16.77 17.75
N LYS A 7 -3.18 15.95 18.24
CA LYS A 7 -4.44 15.63 17.52
C LYS A 7 -5.33 16.84 17.30
N THR A 8 -5.23 17.88 18.13
CA THR A 8 -6.01 19.12 17.97
C THR A 8 -5.61 19.94 16.75
N TRP A 9 -4.47 19.63 16.13
CA TRP A 9 -3.95 20.33 14.95
C TRP A 9 -4.38 19.65 13.64
N ALA A 10 -5.02 18.48 13.73
CA ALA A 10 -5.49 17.76 12.55
C ALA A 10 -6.61 18.55 11.86
N PRO A 11 -6.50 18.86 10.56
CA PRO A 11 -7.60 19.47 9.82
C PRO A 11 -8.79 18.53 9.77
N ILE A 12 -10.00 19.10 9.88
CA ILE A 12 -11.24 18.36 9.75
C ILE A 12 -11.53 18.21 8.26
N LEU A 13 -11.41 16.99 7.74
CA LEU A 13 -11.72 16.69 6.36
C LEU A 13 -13.21 16.32 6.22
N PRO A 14 -13.88 16.70 5.11
CA PRO A 14 -15.26 16.28 4.83
C PRO A 14 -15.36 14.80 4.46
N VAL A 15 -14.23 14.16 4.16
CA VAL A 15 -14.14 12.76 3.77
C VAL A 15 -14.11 11.88 5.02
N LYS A 16 -14.97 10.86 5.07
CA LYS A 16 -15.03 9.92 6.20
C LYS A 16 -14.20 8.65 5.98
N ARG A 17 -14.05 8.23 4.73
CA ARG A 17 -13.39 6.98 4.35
C ARG A 17 -12.54 7.17 3.10
N ALA A 18 -11.33 6.63 3.10
CA ALA A 18 -10.41 6.65 1.97
C ALA A 18 -9.87 5.24 1.70
N VAL A 19 -9.73 4.88 0.43
CA VAL A 19 -9.08 3.63 0.01
C VAL A 19 -7.76 4.01 -0.63
N LEU A 20 -6.66 3.47 -0.11
CA LEU A 20 -5.32 3.69 -0.65
C LEU A 20 -4.78 2.35 -1.15
N ASP A 21 -4.47 2.29 -2.44
CA ASP A 21 -3.80 1.15 -3.07
C ASP A 21 -2.34 1.51 -3.39
N PHE A 22 -1.41 0.76 -2.83
CA PHE A 22 0.03 1.02 -2.95
C PHE A 22 0.85 -0.25 -2.74
N SER A 23 2.18 -0.14 -2.93
CA SER A 23 3.12 -1.27 -3.01
C SER A 23 2.96 -2.09 -4.30
N SER A 24 1.84 -2.79 -4.47
CA SER A 24 1.42 -3.56 -5.65
C SER A 24 2.56 -4.22 -6.44
N PRO A 25 3.40 -5.07 -5.81
CA PRO A 25 4.45 -5.79 -6.51
C PRO A 25 3.86 -6.86 -7.44
N ASN A 26 4.59 -7.20 -8.50
CA ASN A 26 4.24 -8.31 -9.37
C ASN A 26 4.78 -9.63 -8.80
N ILE A 27 3.91 -10.63 -8.62
CA ILE A 27 4.35 -11.97 -8.22
C ILE A 27 5.21 -12.59 -9.34
N ALA A 28 6.22 -13.36 -8.94
CA ALA A 28 7.24 -13.95 -9.82
C ALA A 28 8.24 -12.95 -10.45
N LYS A 29 8.27 -11.68 -10.00
CA LYS A 29 9.30 -10.70 -10.34
C LYS A 29 9.93 -10.10 -9.08
N GLU A 30 11.19 -9.69 -9.18
CA GLU A 30 11.87 -9.01 -8.07
C GLU A 30 11.22 -7.66 -7.76
N MET A 31 11.12 -7.35 -6.46
CA MET A 31 10.68 -6.05 -6.00
C MET A 31 11.78 -5.01 -6.28
N HIS A 32 11.55 -4.12 -7.24
CA HIS A 32 12.47 -3.01 -7.53
C HIS A 32 12.07 -1.69 -6.83
N VAL A 33 12.97 -0.69 -6.90
CA VAL A 33 12.83 0.66 -6.30
C VAL A 33 11.52 1.39 -6.66
N GLY A 34 10.87 0.99 -7.76
CA GLY A 34 9.58 1.52 -8.17
C GLY A 34 8.47 1.16 -7.18
N HIS A 35 8.45 -0.08 -6.70
CA HIS A 35 7.51 -0.54 -5.67
C HIS A 35 7.83 0.05 -4.29
N ILE A 36 9.11 0.27 -3.99
CA ILE A 36 9.53 0.91 -2.73
C ILE A 36 9.01 2.36 -2.68
N ARG A 37 9.08 3.09 -3.80
CA ARG A 37 8.56 4.45 -3.89
C ARG A 37 7.05 4.51 -3.62
N SER A 38 6.26 3.64 -4.27
CA SER A 38 4.81 3.60 -4.03
C SER A 38 4.50 3.18 -2.60
N THR A 39 5.29 2.27 -2.02
CA THR A 39 5.16 1.82 -0.63
C THR A 39 5.34 2.98 0.36
N ILE A 40 6.44 3.74 0.26
CA ILE A 40 6.73 4.86 1.18
C ILE A 40 5.68 5.98 1.04
N ILE A 41 5.32 6.35 -0.19
CA ILE A 41 4.34 7.42 -0.43
C ILE A 41 2.96 7.00 0.07
N GLY A 42 2.51 5.78 -0.26
CA GLY A 42 1.20 5.28 0.13
C GLY A 42 1.05 5.16 1.64
N ASP A 43 2.10 4.68 2.33
CA ASP A 43 2.10 4.57 3.79
C ASP A 43 2.08 5.95 4.46
N THR A 44 2.89 6.89 3.97
CA THR A 44 2.90 8.27 4.49
C THR A 44 1.53 8.94 4.33
N LEU A 45 0.88 8.78 3.18
CA LEU A 45 -0.46 9.31 2.94
C LEU A 45 -1.52 8.66 3.84
N ALA A 46 -1.45 7.34 4.04
CA ALA A 46 -2.36 6.64 4.92
C ALA A 46 -2.27 7.17 6.36
N HIS A 47 -1.04 7.40 6.86
CA HIS A 47 -0.82 7.99 8.18
C HIS A 47 -1.35 9.43 8.28
N MET A 48 -1.21 10.23 7.22
CA MET A 48 -1.78 11.59 7.19
C MET A 48 -3.32 11.56 7.28
N PHE A 49 -3.96 10.66 6.54
CA PHE A 49 -5.43 10.52 6.58
C PHE A 49 -5.92 10.01 7.94
N GLU A 50 -5.24 9.05 8.54
CA GLU A 50 -5.55 8.58 9.90
C GLU A 50 -5.37 9.66 10.95
N PHE A 51 -4.35 10.52 10.80
CA PHE A 51 -4.16 11.67 11.68
C PHE A 51 -5.34 12.65 11.60
N THR A 52 -5.95 12.80 10.42
CA THR A 52 -7.19 13.57 10.20
C THR A 52 -8.49 12.85 10.58
N ASN A 53 -8.39 11.69 11.23
CA ASN A 53 -9.52 10.89 11.69
C ASN A 53 -10.39 10.32 10.53
N VAL A 54 -9.78 10.13 9.36
CA VAL A 54 -10.38 9.44 8.21
C VAL A 54 -10.15 7.93 8.36
N GLU A 55 -11.18 7.12 8.12
CA GLU A 55 -11.04 5.67 8.06
C GLU A 55 -10.29 5.28 6.78
N VAL A 56 -9.07 4.76 6.91
CA VAL A 56 -8.23 4.39 5.77
C VAL A 56 -8.24 2.88 5.56
N LEU A 57 -8.69 2.45 4.38
CA LEU A 57 -8.54 1.09 3.90
C LEU A 57 -7.30 0.99 3.01
N ARG A 58 -6.24 0.37 3.54
CA ARG A 58 -5.03 0.06 2.77
C ARG A 58 -5.26 -1.20 1.94
N ARG A 59 -4.96 -1.13 0.65
CA ARG A 59 -4.99 -2.24 -0.30
C ARG A 59 -3.63 -2.38 -0.97
N ASN A 60 -3.33 -3.63 -1.31
CA ASN A 60 -2.15 -3.99 -2.08
C ASN A 60 -2.66 -4.83 -3.25
N HIS A 61 -2.87 -4.18 -4.39
CA HIS A 61 -3.29 -4.84 -5.63
C HIS A 61 -2.11 -5.55 -6.29
N VAL A 62 -1.69 -6.64 -5.68
CA VAL A 62 -0.55 -7.46 -6.13
C VAL A 62 -0.84 -8.03 -7.52
N GLY A 63 0.17 -8.07 -8.39
CA GLY A 63 0.08 -8.72 -9.70
C GLY A 63 0.15 -10.24 -9.57
N ASP A 64 -0.89 -10.84 -8.99
CA ASP A 64 -1.05 -12.29 -8.73
C ASP A 64 -1.71 -13.06 -9.88
N TRP A 65 -2.20 -12.34 -10.88
CA TRP A 65 -2.86 -12.90 -12.04
C TRP A 65 -2.10 -12.57 -13.34
N GLY A 66 -1.59 -13.59 -14.03
CA GLY A 66 -0.95 -13.45 -15.35
C GLY A 66 -0.05 -14.61 -15.76
N THR A 67 0.42 -14.59 -17.00
CA THR A 67 1.28 -15.65 -17.60
C THR A 67 2.56 -15.90 -16.81
N GLN A 68 3.02 -14.92 -16.04
CA GLN A 68 4.20 -15.01 -15.17
C GLN A 68 4.03 -16.08 -14.09
N VAL A 69 2.82 -16.20 -13.53
CA VAL A 69 2.48 -17.20 -12.51
C VAL A 69 2.40 -18.59 -13.12
N LEU A 70 1.85 -18.70 -14.33
CA LEU A 70 1.83 -19.96 -15.08
C LEU A 70 3.25 -20.45 -15.40
N ASN A 71 4.10 -19.57 -15.93
CA ASN A 71 5.48 -19.89 -16.28
C ASN A 71 6.30 -20.31 -15.06
N LEU A 72 6.10 -19.65 -13.91
CA LEU A 72 6.74 -20.04 -12.65
C LEU A 72 6.29 -21.43 -12.19
N ASN A 73 4.99 -21.74 -12.25
CA ASN A 73 4.48 -23.08 -11.91
C ASN A 73 5.11 -24.15 -12.80
N VAL A 74 5.17 -23.94 -14.13
CA VAL A 74 5.78 -24.90 -15.06
C VAL A 74 7.25 -25.15 -14.73
N LEU A 75 8.02 -24.13 -14.34
CA LEU A 75 9.42 -24.29 -13.92
C LEU A 75 9.53 -25.14 -12.65
N ILE A 76 8.68 -24.89 -11.65
CA ILE A 76 8.66 -25.65 -10.39
C ILE A 76 8.35 -27.13 -10.66
N PHE A 77 7.35 -27.44 -11.50
CA PHE A 77 6.99 -28.82 -11.84
C PHE A 77 8.07 -29.56 -12.63
N LYS A 78 8.94 -28.87 -13.38
CA LYS A 78 10.09 -29.50 -14.05
C LYS A 78 11.23 -29.87 -13.09
N GLN A 79 11.19 -29.37 -11.86
CA GLN A 79 12.22 -29.61 -10.84
C GLN A 79 11.91 -30.83 -9.95
N PHE A 80 10.74 -31.45 -10.13
CA PHE A 80 10.29 -32.69 -9.48
C PHE A 80 10.13 -33.81 -10.51
#